data_AF-A0A1F5S615-F1
#
_entry.id   AF-A0A1F5S615-F1
#
_cell.length_a   1.000
_cell.length_b   1.000
_cell.length_c   1.000
_cell.angle_alpha   90.00
_cell.angle_beta   90.00
_cell.angle_gamma   90.00
#
_symmetry.space_group_name_H-M   'P 1'
#
loop_
_entity.id
_entity.type
_entity.pdbx_description
1 polymer ?
#
loop_
_entity_poly.entity_id
_entity_poly.type
_entity_poly.pdbx_seq_one_letter_code
_entity_poly.pdbx_strand_id
1 'polypeptide(L)'
;MIKRNKNTWLAKVKRTFTAMLPVAKNRMGQCVNCGACCRLPNNCLFLKFKPDGKSSCFIHPLRPLNCRKYPRTKAEWLTEDACGFKFKN
;
A
#
# COMPACT_ATOMS: atom_id res chain seq x y z
N MET A 1 -2.94 -12.63 -19.41
CA MET A 1 -2.41 -11.27 -19.13
C MET A 1 -2.93 -10.80 -17.78
N ILE A 2 -2.07 -10.67 -16.76
CA ILE A 2 -2.46 -10.11 -15.46
C ILE A 2 -2.71 -8.61 -15.68
N LYS A 3 -3.96 -8.15 -15.56
CA LYS A 3 -4.31 -6.71 -15.61
C LYS A 3 -3.53 -6.01 -14.49
N ARG A 4 -2.42 -5.34 -14.82
CA ARG A 4 -1.76 -4.39 -13.93
C ARG A 4 -2.76 -3.30 -13.59
N ASN A 5 -3.16 -3.23 -12.33
CA ASN A 5 -4.17 -2.29 -11.89
C ASN A 5 -3.59 -0.87 -12.05
N LYS A 6 -4.38 0.08 -12.58
CA LYS A 6 -3.91 1.45 -12.81
C LYS A 6 -4.11 2.27 -11.54
N ASN A 7 -3.19 3.17 -11.20
CA ASN A 7 -3.32 4.09 -10.06
C ASN A 7 -4.43 5.14 -10.30
N THR A 8 -5.68 4.70 -10.21
CA THR A 8 -6.87 5.51 -10.45
C THR A 8 -7.67 5.71 -9.17
N TRP A 9 -8.54 6.72 -9.16
CA TRP A 9 -9.48 6.94 -8.05
C TRP A 9 -10.40 5.73 -7.81
N LEU A 10 -10.88 5.09 -8.88
CA LEU A 10 -11.67 3.87 -8.78
C LEU A 10 -10.89 2.73 -8.08
N ALA A 11 -9.61 2.56 -8.42
CA ALA A 11 -8.75 1.59 -7.74
C ALA A 11 -8.51 1.95 -6.27
N LYS A 12 -8.48 3.24 -5.90
CA LYS A 12 -8.46 3.67 -4.49
C LYS A 12 -9.73 3.26 -3.76
N VAL A 13 -10.89 3.61 -4.32
CA VAL A 13 -12.20 3.30 -3.73
C VAL A 13 -12.35 1.80 -3.54
N LYS A 14 -12.06 1.00 -4.57
CA LYS A 14 -12.08 -0.46 -4.50
C LYS A 14 -11.20 -0.99 -3.36
N ARG A 15 -9.94 -0.51 -3.25
CA ARG A 15 -9.02 -0.92 -2.16
C ARG A 15 -9.52 -0.53 -0.78
N THR A 16 -10.16 0.63 -0.64
CA THR A 16 -10.74 1.07 0.64
C THR A 16 -11.85 0.12 1.09
N PHE A 17 -12.76 -0.25 0.18
CA PHE A 17 -13.84 -1.20 0.51
C PHE A 17 -13.32 -2.63 0.71
N THR A 18 -12.42 -3.12 -0.16
CA THR A 18 -11.86 -4.47 -0.03
C THR A 18 -10.91 -4.62 1.15
N ALA A 19 -10.47 -3.52 1.79
CA ALA A 19 -9.71 -3.59 3.04
C ALA A 19 -10.49 -4.23 4.20
N MET A 20 -11.82 -4.37 4.12
CA MET A 20 -12.56 -5.15 5.11
C MET A 20 -12.33 -6.66 4.95
N LEU A 21 -12.03 -7.12 3.73
CA LEU A 21 -11.78 -8.53 3.42
C LEU A 21 -10.42 -9.03 3.98
N PRO A 22 -10.25 -10.36 4.09
CA PRO A 22 -8.96 -10.94 4.45
C PRO A 22 -7.88 -10.64 3.41
N VAL A 23 -6.65 -10.54 3.91
CA VAL A 23 -5.43 -10.43 3.10
C VAL A 23 -5.10 -11.81 2.52
N ALA A 24 -4.54 -11.85 1.32
CA ALA A 24 -4.15 -13.10 0.68
C ALA A 24 -3.15 -13.88 1.55
N LYS A 25 -3.39 -15.18 1.72
CA LYS A 25 -2.57 -16.06 2.59
C LYS A 25 -1.11 -16.14 2.15
N ASN A 26 -0.83 -15.96 0.86
CA ASN A 26 0.50 -15.97 0.28
C ASN A 26 1.23 -14.61 0.35
N ARG A 27 0.64 -13.58 0.99
CA ARG A 27 1.29 -12.29 1.18
C ARG A 27 2.31 -12.38 2.32
N MET A 28 3.54 -12.00 2.03
CA MET A 28 4.65 -11.95 2.97
C MET A 28 5.28 -10.56 3.03
N GLY A 29 6.20 -10.38 3.98
CA GLY A 29 6.92 -9.13 4.18
C GLY A 29 6.15 -8.11 5.01
N GLN A 30 6.71 -6.90 5.09
CA GLN A 30 6.18 -5.84 5.95
C GLN A 30 6.39 -4.45 5.33
N CYS A 31 5.73 -3.45 5.92
CA CYS A 31 5.95 -2.06 5.55
C CYS A 31 7.40 -1.67 5.89
N VAL A 32 8.15 -1.23 4.89
CA VAL A 32 9.55 -0.76 5.03
C VAL A 32 9.66 0.77 4.99
N ASN A 33 8.54 1.48 5.18
CA ASN A 33 8.46 2.94 5.11
C ASN A 33 9.00 3.53 3.79
N CYS A 34 8.80 2.86 2.66
CA CYS A 34 9.19 3.38 1.32
C CYS A 34 8.31 4.54 0.82
N GLY A 35 7.17 4.78 1.46
CA GLY A 35 6.25 5.87 1.14
C GLY A 35 5.50 5.71 -0.18
N ALA A 36 5.78 4.68 -0.99
CA ALA A 36 5.15 4.49 -2.30
C ALA A 36 3.63 4.39 -2.21
N CYS A 37 3.11 3.55 -1.30
CA CYS A 37 1.67 3.40 -1.09
C CYS A 37 1.01 4.65 -0.48
N CYS A 38 1.76 5.47 0.27
CA CYS A 38 1.29 6.72 0.85
C CYS A 38 1.08 7.82 -0.20
N ARG A 39 1.62 7.66 -1.41
CA ARG A 39 1.42 8.60 -2.54
C ARG A 39 0.25 8.19 -3.44
N LEU A 40 -0.46 7.11 -3.13
CA LEU A 40 -1.51 6.56 -4.00
C LEU A 40 -2.92 7.01 -3.61
N PRO A 41 -3.74 7.47 -4.58
CA PRO A 41 -3.35 8.13 -5.84
C PRO A 41 -2.83 9.54 -5.63
N ASN A 42 -3.07 10.12 -4.45
CA ASN A 42 -2.59 11.44 -4.05
C ASN A 42 -1.68 11.29 -2.82
N ASN A 43 -0.84 12.29 -2.59
CA ASN A 43 0.01 12.35 -1.41
C ASN A 43 -0.82 12.36 -0.12
N CYS A 44 -0.57 11.39 0.75
CA CYS A 44 -1.18 11.32 2.07
C CYS A 44 -0.68 12.47 2.94
N LEU A 45 -1.59 13.16 3.63
CA LEU A 45 -1.28 14.26 4.55
C LEU A 45 -0.38 13.83 5.72
N PHE A 46 -0.40 12.53 6.07
CA PHE A 46 0.40 11.96 7.14
C PHE A 46 1.76 11.43 6.67
N LEU A 47 2.09 11.53 5.37
CA LEU A 47 3.41 11.22 4.85
C LEU A 47 4.38 12.33 5.26
N LYS A 48 5.46 11.95 5.92
CA LYS A 48 6.55 12.84 6.29
C LYS A 48 7.84 12.41 5.58
N PHE A 49 8.66 13.39 5.27
CA PHE A 49 10.00 13.20 4.75
C PHE A 49 10.98 13.62 5.81
N LYS A 50 11.92 12.75 6.12
CA LYS A 50 13.04 13.05 7.00
C LYS A 50 14.13 13.80 6.20
N PRO A 51 15.01 14.55 6.87
CA PRO A 51 16.12 15.25 6.22
C PRO A 51 17.07 14.31 5.46
N ASP A 52 17.15 13.03 5.85
CA ASP A 52 17.93 11.98 5.20
C ASP A 52 17.27 11.40 3.94
N GLY A 53 16.19 12.01 3.46
CA GLY A 53 15.42 11.57 2.29
C GLY A 53 14.50 10.37 2.54
N LYS A 54 14.47 9.80 3.75
CA LYS A 54 13.58 8.67 4.06
C LYS A 54 12.15 9.14 4.31
N SER A 55 11.18 8.35 3.88
CA SER A 55 9.77 8.56 4.24
C SER A 55 9.41 7.95 5.59
N SER A 56 8.48 8.57 6.29
CA SER A 56 7.84 8.03 7.50
C SER A 56 6.35 8.33 7.50
N CYS A 57 5.57 7.52 8.22
CA CYS A 57 4.13 7.75 8.42
C CYS A 57 3.91 8.30 9.82
N PHE A 58 3.36 9.51 9.93
CA PHE A 58 3.11 10.16 11.22
C PHE A 58 2.13 9.37 12.10
N ILE A 59 1.09 8.80 11.50
CA ILE A 59 0.08 8.00 12.20
C ILE A 59 0.33 6.48 12.06
N HIS A 60 1.58 6.04 12.01
CA HIS A 60 1.90 4.62 11.78
C HIS A 60 1.15 3.63 12.71
N PRO A 61 0.98 3.90 14.01
CA PRO A 61 0.21 3.04 14.92
C PRO A 61 -1.30 3.05 14.63
N LEU A 62 -1.82 4.20 14.19
CA LEU A 62 -3.24 4.44 13.92
C LEU A 62 -3.61 4.26 12.44
N ARG A 63 -2.79 3.52 11.68
CA ARG A 63 -3.01 3.36 10.24
C ARG A 63 -4.42 2.81 9.97
N PRO A 64 -5.19 3.46 9.08
CA PRO A 64 -6.49 2.94 8.68
C PRO A 64 -6.34 1.58 7.99
N LEU A 65 -7.43 0.81 7.95
CA LEU A 65 -7.42 -0.58 7.46
C LEU A 65 -6.89 -0.69 6.02
N ASN A 66 -7.24 0.27 5.17
CA ASN A 66 -6.73 0.36 3.79
C ASN A 66 -5.19 0.45 3.76
N CYS A 67 -4.55 1.20 4.66
CA CYS A 67 -3.09 1.28 4.75
C CYS A 67 -2.47 0.03 5.39
N ARG A 68 -3.12 -0.58 6.39
CA ARG A 68 -2.60 -1.77 7.09
C ARG A 68 -2.62 -3.03 6.23
N LYS A 69 -3.70 -3.21 5.46
CA LYS A 69 -3.92 -4.40 4.64
C LYS A 69 -3.40 -4.27 3.21
N TYR A 70 -2.97 -3.08 2.78
CA TYR A 70 -2.38 -2.91 1.45
C TYR A 70 -0.95 -3.48 1.37
N PRO A 71 -0.59 -4.16 0.26
CA PRO A 71 -1.48 -4.71 -0.76
C PRO A 71 -2.21 -5.94 -0.22
N ARG A 72 -3.53 -6.03 -0.43
CA ARG A 72 -4.33 -7.15 0.07
C ARG A 72 -4.09 -8.42 -0.76
N THR A 73 -3.97 -8.26 -2.08
CA THR A 73 -3.71 -9.32 -3.06
C THR A 73 -2.69 -8.86 -4.09
N LYS A 74 -2.06 -9.79 -4.81
CA LYS A 74 -1.11 -9.49 -5.89
C LYS A 74 -1.72 -8.58 -6.96
N ALA A 75 -3.00 -8.79 -7.30
CA ALA A 75 -3.72 -7.97 -8.28
C ALA A 75 -3.96 -6.51 -7.83
N GLU A 76 -3.90 -6.22 -6.53
CA GLU A 76 -4.05 -4.87 -5.98
C GLU A 76 -2.70 -4.17 -5.74
N TRP A 77 -1.58 -4.86 -5.97
CA TRP A 77 -0.24 -4.36 -5.69
C TRP A 77 0.22 -3.44 -6.83
N LEU A 78 0.37 -2.15 -6.50
CA LEU A 78 0.73 -1.07 -7.46
C LEU A 78 2.16 -0.57 -7.24
N THR A 79 2.80 -1.03 -6.17
CA THR A 79 4.08 -0.52 -5.67
C THR A 79 5.06 -1.68 -5.56
N GLU A 80 5.08 -2.53 -6.58
CA GLU A 80 5.91 -3.75 -6.59
C GLU A 80 7.40 -3.39 -6.50
N ASP A 81 7.79 -2.31 -7.17
CA ASP A 81 9.19 -1.87 -7.30
C ASP A 81 9.79 -1.28 -6.00
N ALA A 82 8.94 -0.88 -5.05
CA ALA A 82 9.38 -0.13 -3.87
C ALA A 82 8.89 -0.68 -2.53
N CYS A 83 7.83 -1.50 -2.50
CA CYS A 83 7.24 -1.94 -1.24
C CYS A 83 7.84 -3.25 -0.75
N GLY A 84 8.00 -3.38 0.57
CA GLY A 84 8.59 -4.58 1.20
C GLY A 84 7.66 -5.80 1.27
N PHE A 85 6.42 -5.69 0.79
CA PHE A 85 5.53 -6.85 0.66
C PHE A 85 5.89 -7.71 -0.53
N LYS A 86 5.57 -8.99 -0.51
CA LYS A 86 5.77 -9.94 -1.62
C LYS A 86 4.63 -10.95 -1.64
N PHE A 87 4.39 -11.60 -2.79
CA PHE A 87 3.44 -12.70 -2.92
C PHE A 87 4.14 -13.93 -3.47
N LYS A 88 4.11 -15.04 -2.72
CA LYS A 88 4.60 -16.34 -3.19
C LYS A 88 3.65 -16.90 -4.25
N ASN A 89 4.19 -17.56 -5.27
CA ASN A 89 3.42 -18.36 -6.21
C ASN A 89 2.96 -19.67 -5.56
#